data_AF-A0A5C3EQR2-F1
#
_entry.id   AF-A0A5C3EQR2-F1
#
_cell.length_a   1.000
_cell.length_b   1.000
_cell.length_c   1.000
_cell.angle_alpha   90.00
_cell.angle_beta   90.00
_cell.angle_gamma   90.00
#
_symmetry.space_group_name_H-M   'P 1'
#
loop_
_entity.id
_entity.type
_entity.pdbx_description
1 polymer ?
#
loop_
_entity_poly.entity_id
_entity_poly.type
_entity_poly.pdbx_seq_one_letter_code
_entity_poly.pdbx_strand_id
1 'polypeptide(L)'
;MAANFLARAHVVPLGIVAIYTGFLCAMFTPLIQKHFLFLHKIPFPLFADFDHPERYGLAPFKTRNFRLTTADNVSIGAWHILPEAFYQAQDTHDGPIADDLFDDALKQYPTIIYLHGNAANRAAPFRIRAYSSLSTRLAVNVIAIDYRGFGDSDGDPSERGVVLDARAAFDFVRTRSGHTDGSGIVVFGQSLGSGVAAAVTHELHEQGTPPQAVVLMAAYSSINAVISNFRIAGLLPVLAPLKLIPGAQHLVEKYQVTKFATDQRLPRLLLPLPDLQAAVSETASDEGPSKGVGSGDGSEGSTTSRKPHIVILHADDDAIIPVSHSRVLWDALVSSHTQHHGAPPAVRTRTIERFAEVHQFHLDPIPPSFSSSSSSNGDATGAKATYIRTLHGGHDHLTEGAVDQLGLAAGLLPRRA
;
A
#
# COMPACT_ATOMS: atom_id res chain seq x y z
N MET A 1 -40.94 0.76 44.10
CA MET A 1 -39.89 1.16 43.14
C MET A 1 -39.09 -0.02 42.56
N ALA A 2 -38.67 -1.02 43.36
CA ALA A 2 -37.88 -2.17 42.87
C ALA A 2 -38.58 -3.11 41.85
N ALA A 3 -39.90 -3.31 41.96
CA ALA A 3 -40.65 -4.19 41.05
C ALA A 3 -40.69 -3.68 39.59
N ASN A 4 -40.72 -2.35 39.38
CA ASN A 4 -40.67 -1.74 38.05
C ASN A 4 -39.27 -1.78 37.42
N PHE A 5 -38.22 -1.91 38.24
CA PHE A 5 -36.84 -2.01 37.77
C PHE A 5 -36.57 -3.38 37.15
N LEU A 6 -36.92 -4.47 37.84
CA LEU A 6 -36.81 -5.83 37.31
C LEU A 6 -37.72 -6.06 36.08
N ALA A 7 -38.94 -5.51 36.10
CA ALA A 7 -39.86 -5.59 34.97
C ALA A 7 -39.38 -4.84 33.72
N ARG A 8 -38.40 -3.93 33.83
CA ARG A 8 -37.80 -3.22 32.67
C ARG A 8 -36.33 -3.62 32.42
N ALA A 9 -35.76 -4.50 33.25
CA ALA A 9 -34.37 -4.91 33.14
C ALA A 9 -34.05 -5.61 31.82
N HIS A 10 -35.04 -6.24 31.17
CA HIS A 10 -34.90 -6.87 29.85
C HIS A 10 -34.87 -5.88 28.68
N VAL A 11 -35.36 -4.64 28.88
CA VAL A 11 -35.45 -3.62 27.83
C VAL A 11 -34.05 -3.16 27.41
N VAL A 12 -33.11 -3.07 28.35
CA VAL A 12 -31.73 -2.63 28.07
C VAL A 12 -30.97 -3.66 27.23
N PRO A 13 -30.91 -4.97 27.58
CA PRO A 13 -30.32 -6.00 26.72
C PRO A 13 -30.99 -6.09 25.35
N LEU A 14 -32.32 -6.03 25.27
CA LEU A 14 -33.04 -6.03 24.00
C LEU A 14 -32.71 -4.80 23.15
N GLY A 15 -32.57 -3.63 23.77
CA GLY A 15 -32.13 -2.40 23.09
C GLY A 15 -30.73 -2.53 22.51
N ILE A 16 -29.78 -3.11 23.27
CA ILE A 16 -28.40 -3.36 22.78
C ILE A 16 -28.42 -4.32 21.59
N VAL A 17 -29.18 -5.43 21.68
CA VAL A 17 -29.33 -6.39 20.58
C VAL A 17 -29.96 -5.73 19.35
N ALA A 18 -30.98 -4.89 19.53
CA ALA A 18 -31.62 -4.16 18.44
C ALA A 18 -30.68 -3.16 17.77
N ILE A 19 -29.90 -2.40 18.53
CA ILE A 19 -28.87 -1.47 18.01
C ILE A 19 -27.81 -2.25 17.23
N TYR A 20 -27.30 -3.35 17.80
CA TYR A 20 -26.29 -4.16 17.17
C TYR A 20 -26.80 -4.83 15.87
N THR A 21 -28.03 -5.32 15.88
CA THR A 21 -28.68 -5.88 14.68
C THR A 21 -28.90 -4.80 13.62
N GLY A 22 -29.36 -3.61 14.02
CA GLY A 22 -29.50 -2.46 13.12
C GLY A 22 -28.16 -2.05 12.50
N PHE A 23 -27.08 -2.05 13.28
CA PHE A 23 -25.72 -1.83 12.78
C PHE A 23 -25.29 -2.90 11.76
N LEU A 24 -25.54 -4.19 12.04
CA LEU A 24 -25.25 -5.26 11.09
C LEU A 24 -26.04 -5.10 9.78
N CYS A 25 -27.33 -4.75 9.85
CA CYS A 25 -28.12 -4.47 8.66
C CYS A 25 -27.57 -3.26 7.88
N ALA A 26 -27.15 -2.21 8.59
CA ALA A 26 -26.54 -1.03 7.98
C ALA A 26 -25.22 -1.35 7.27
N MET A 27 -24.44 -2.33 7.75
CA MET A 27 -23.21 -2.83 7.09
C MET A 27 -23.46 -3.49 5.73
N PHE A 28 -24.70 -3.82 5.35
CA PHE A 28 -25.04 -4.23 3.98
C PHE A 28 -25.27 -3.07 3.02
N THR A 29 -25.25 -1.82 3.51
CA THR A 29 -25.41 -0.64 2.67
C THR A 29 -24.06 -0.14 2.16
N PRO A 30 -23.92 0.17 0.85
CA PRO A 30 -22.66 0.64 0.27
C PRO A 30 -22.10 1.90 0.94
N LEU A 31 -22.98 2.82 1.38
CA LEU A 31 -22.58 4.06 2.04
C LEU A 31 -21.85 3.80 3.36
N ILE A 32 -22.41 2.91 4.19
CA ILE A 32 -21.84 2.57 5.50
C ILE A 32 -20.58 1.73 5.33
N GLN A 33 -20.56 0.77 4.40
CA GLN A 33 -19.34 0.01 4.09
C GLN A 33 -18.19 0.94 3.68
N LYS A 34 -18.45 1.89 2.78
CA LYS A 34 -17.47 2.89 2.36
C LYS A 34 -16.96 3.69 3.54
N HIS A 35 -17.86 4.27 4.34
CA HIS A 35 -17.44 5.11 5.46
C HIS A 35 -16.66 4.30 6.50
N PHE A 36 -17.10 3.08 6.82
CA PHE A 36 -16.45 2.21 7.80
C PHE A 36 -15.05 1.76 7.35
N LEU A 37 -14.88 1.46 6.06
CA LEU A 37 -13.59 1.06 5.51
C LEU A 37 -12.60 2.23 5.44
N PHE A 38 -13.01 3.32 4.80
CA PHE A 38 -12.10 4.42 4.49
C PHE A 38 -11.94 5.39 5.67
N LEU A 39 -12.96 5.55 6.52
CA LEU A 39 -13.03 6.56 7.57
C LEU A 39 -12.67 7.98 7.09
N HIS A 40 -12.87 8.24 5.80
CA HIS A 40 -12.42 9.44 5.10
C HIS A 40 -13.02 10.75 5.63
N LYS A 41 -14.17 10.69 6.32
CA LYS A 41 -14.77 11.85 7.02
C LYS A 41 -14.34 11.99 8.48
N ILE A 42 -13.29 11.29 8.91
CA ILE A 42 -12.64 11.46 10.23
C ILE A 42 -11.27 12.11 10.01
N PRO A 43 -11.23 13.44 9.78
CA PRO A 43 -9.97 14.13 9.55
C PRO A 43 -9.15 14.20 10.84
N PHE A 44 -7.84 14.03 10.70
CA PHE A 44 -6.87 14.26 11.77
C PHE A 44 -5.52 14.60 11.15
N PRO A 45 -4.92 15.76 11.46
CA PRO A 45 -5.48 16.86 12.26
C PRO A 45 -6.75 17.49 11.64
N LEU A 46 -7.59 18.08 12.49
CA LEU A 46 -8.76 18.87 12.05
C LEU A 46 -8.28 20.17 11.42
N PHE A 47 -8.92 20.59 10.33
CA PHE A 47 -8.63 21.85 9.62
C PHE A 47 -7.14 22.02 9.29
N ALA A 48 -6.54 20.97 8.71
CA ALA A 48 -5.13 20.99 8.35
C ALA A 48 -4.83 22.09 7.31
N ASP A 49 -3.71 22.78 7.50
CA ASP A 49 -3.15 23.80 6.61
C ASP A 49 -2.06 23.13 5.77
N PHE A 50 -2.46 22.64 4.59
CA PHE A 50 -1.56 21.87 3.76
C PHE A 50 -0.47 22.70 3.08
N ASP A 51 -0.61 24.03 3.04
CA ASP A 51 0.39 24.93 2.46
C ASP A 51 1.57 25.20 3.39
N HIS A 52 1.42 24.89 4.69
CA HIS A 52 2.43 25.11 5.73
C HIS A 52 2.84 23.80 6.44
N PRO A 53 3.46 22.85 5.71
CA PRO A 53 3.83 21.53 6.24
C PRO A 53 4.75 21.59 7.48
N GLU A 54 5.51 22.67 7.64
CA GLU A 54 6.38 22.90 8.80
C GLU A 54 5.64 22.99 10.13
N ARG A 55 4.34 23.34 10.11
CA ARG A 55 3.47 23.31 11.30
C ARG A 55 3.31 21.91 11.90
N TYR A 56 3.56 20.88 11.09
CA TYR A 56 3.41 19.47 11.49
C TYR A 56 4.74 18.79 11.80
N GLY A 57 5.86 19.53 11.76
CA GLY A 57 7.19 19.03 12.11
C GLY A 57 8.10 18.70 10.91
N LEU A 58 7.72 19.08 9.70
CA LEU A 58 8.63 19.06 8.54
C LEU A 58 9.53 20.31 8.55
N ALA A 59 10.69 20.24 7.91
CA ALA A 59 11.58 21.40 7.81
C ALA A 59 10.96 22.47 6.89
N PRO A 60 11.16 23.77 7.17
CA PRO A 60 10.70 24.85 6.29
C PRO A 60 11.13 24.65 4.85
N PHE A 61 10.23 24.87 3.89
CA PHE A 61 10.49 24.78 2.45
C PHE A 61 10.94 23.40 1.91
N LYS A 62 11.14 22.39 2.77
CA LYS A 62 11.47 21.01 2.34
C LYS A 62 10.34 20.34 1.56
N THR A 63 9.13 20.85 1.72
CA THR A 63 7.92 20.23 1.19
C THR A 63 7.10 21.26 0.43
N ARG A 64 6.73 20.94 -0.82
CA ARG A 64 5.74 21.73 -1.58
C ARG A 64 4.37 21.06 -1.55
N ASN A 65 3.32 21.87 -1.47
CA ASN A 65 1.94 21.44 -1.61
C ASN A 65 1.45 21.69 -3.05
N PHE A 66 0.76 20.70 -3.62
CA PHE A 66 0.21 20.81 -4.96
C PHE A 66 -0.98 19.86 -5.13
N ARG A 67 -1.65 19.95 -6.29
CA ARG A 67 -2.77 19.06 -6.63
C ARG A 67 -2.45 18.24 -7.87
N LEU A 68 -2.89 17.00 -7.85
CA LEU A 68 -2.88 16.10 -9.00
C LEU A 68 -4.29 16.01 -9.59
N THR A 69 -4.39 15.81 -10.89
CA THR A 69 -5.65 15.53 -11.57
C THR A 69 -5.65 14.08 -12.04
N THR A 70 -6.66 13.31 -11.64
CA THR A 70 -6.80 11.91 -12.01
C THR A 70 -7.37 11.75 -13.42
N ALA A 71 -7.28 10.53 -13.98
CA ALA A 71 -7.82 10.23 -15.31
C ALA A 71 -9.35 10.44 -15.41
N ASP A 72 -10.07 10.37 -14.29
CA ASP A 72 -11.50 10.67 -14.18
C ASP A 72 -11.78 12.10 -13.67
N ASN A 73 -10.80 13.00 -13.82
CA ASN A 73 -10.89 14.44 -13.56
C ASN A 73 -11.25 14.81 -12.10
N VAL A 74 -10.77 14.02 -11.14
CA VAL A 74 -10.81 14.35 -9.71
C VAL A 74 -9.52 15.05 -9.33
N SER A 75 -9.62 16.14 -8.58
CA SER A 75 -8.44 16.84 -8.06
C SER A 75 -8.12 16.34 -6.65
N ILE A 76 -6.88 15.89 -6.44
CA ILE A 76 -6.42 15.33 -5.16
C ILE A 76 -5.21 16.11 -4.65
N GLY A 77 -5.14 16.32 -3.34
CA GLY A 77 -4.02 16.98 -2.67
C GLY A 77 -2.79 16.07 -2.57
N ALA A 78 -1.62 16.65 -2.76
CA ALA A 78 -0.33 15.97 -2.71
C ALA A 78 0.75 16.85 -2.07
N TRP A 79 1.65 16.20 -1.34
CA TRP A 79 2.90 16.77 -0.87
C TRP A 79 4.08 16.12 -1.57
N HIS A 80 5.05 16.94 -1.97
CA HIS A 80 6.36 16.47 -2.41
C HIS A 80 7.40 16.89 -1.39
N ILE A 81 7.98 15.92 -0.70
CA ILE A 81 8.98 16.10 0.35
C ILE A 81 10.35 15.71 -0.20
N LEU A 82 11.31 16.64 -0.12
CA LEU A 82 12.64 16.45 -0.69
C LEU A 82 13.48 15.41 0.07
N PRO A 83 14.41 14.71 -0.62
CA PRO A 83 15.48 13.95 0.01
C PRO A 83 16.26 14.83 0.98
N GLU A 84 16.64 14.30 2.13
CA GLU A 84 17.39 15.09 3.12
C GLU A 84 18.71 15.62 2.55
N ALA A 85 19.45 14.77 1.84
CA ALA A 85 20.73 15.15 1.24
C ALA A 85 20.59 16.30 0.22
N PHE A 86 19.49 16.31 -0.56
CA PHE A 86 19.23 17.37 -1.53
C PHE A 86 18.81 18.66 -0.84
N TYR A 87 17.91 18.57 0.15
CA TYR A 87 17.43 19.70 0.93
C TYR A 87 18.57 20.43 1.65
N GLN A 88 19.47 19.69 2.32
CA GLN A 88 20.60 20.26 3.05
C GLN A 88 21.65 20.94 2.13
N ALA A 89 21.61 20.66 0.83
CA ALA A 89 22.48 21.31 -0.15
C ALA A 89 21.90 22.63 -0.68
N GLN A 90 20.64 22.96 -0.39
CA GLN A 90 20.00 24.21 -0.82
C GLN A 90 20.21 25.32 0.21
N ASP A 91 20.25 26.57 -0.25
CA ASP A 91 20.20 27.72 0.66
C ASP A 91 18.74 28.05 1.02
N THR A 92 18.30 27.59 2.18
CA THR A 92 16.94 27.77 2.68
C THR A 92 16.81 28.97 3.63
N HIS A 93 17.88 29.76 3.83
CA HIS A 93 17.85 30.93 4.72
C HIS A 93 17.16 32.13 4.06
N ASP A 94 17.26 32.24 2.73
CA ASP A 94 16.81 33.40 1.96
C ASP A 94 15.38 33.26 1.39
N GLY A 95 14.72 32.11 1.57
CA GLY A 95 13.31 31.92 1.21
C GLY A 95 12.94 30.52 0.72
N PRO A 96 11.74 30.39 0.10
CA PRO A 96 11.25 29.12 -0.43
C PRO A 96 12.13 28.54 -1.53
N ILE A 97 12.24 27.21 -1.53
CA ILE A 97 12.84 26.45 -2.64
C ILE A 97 11.93 26.56 -3.86
N ALA A 98 12.50 26.89 -5.01
CA ALA A 98 11.77 27.02 -6.26
C ALA A 98 11.27 25.66 -6.80
N ASP A 99 10.15 25.68 -7.54
CA ASP A 99 9.47 24.46 -8.02
C ASP A 99 10.30 23.62 -8.99
N ASP A 100 11.21 24.24 -9.74
CA ASP A 100 12.13 23.58 -10.65
C ASP A 100 13.16 22.71 -9.91
N LEU A 101 13.62 23.14 -8.73
CA LEU A 101 14.52 22.36 -7.89
C LEU A 101 13.86 21.10 -7.33
N PHE A 102 12.56 21.13 -7.06
CA PHE A 102 11.81 19.91 -6.75
C PHE A 102 11.75 18.96 -7.95
N ASP A 103 11.54 19.47 -9.16
CA ASP A 103 11.55 18.62 -10.35
C ASP A 103 12.96 18.05 -10.63
N ASP A 104 14.02 18.79 -10.31
CA ASP A 104 15.40 18.28 -10.39
C ASP A 104 15.69 17.19 -9.36
N ALA A 105 15.15 17.30 -8.15
CA ALA A 105 15.25 16.24 -7.15
C ALA A 105 14.56 14.94 -7.62
N LEU A 106 13.44 15.01 -8.35
CA LEU A 106 12.78 13.84 -8.94
C LEU A 106 13.64 13.14 -10.00
N LYS A 107 14.48 13.87 -10.73
CA LYS A 107 15.40 13.32 -11.74
C LYS A 107 16.65 12.69 -11.11
N GLN A 108 17.10 13.23 -9.97
CA GLN A 108 18.37 12.83 -9.34
C GLN A 108 18.22 11.73 -8.30
N TYR A 109 17.06 11.63 -7.64
CA TYR A 109 16.83 10.72 -6.53
C TYR A 109 15.63 9.79 -6.77
N PRO A 110 15.66 8.54 -6.26
CA PRO A 110 14.49 7.69 -6.26
C PRO A 110 13.32 8.35 -5.53
N THR A 111 12.10 7.90 -5.85
CA THR A 111 10.87 8.45 -5.30
C THR A 111 10.02 7.35 -4.68
N ILE A 112 9.59 7.58 -3.44
CA ILE A 112 8.55 6.78 -2.79
C ILE A 112 7.20 7.50 -2.96
N ILE A 113 6.24 6.83 -3.59
CA ILE A 113 4.85 7.24 -3.57
C ILE A 113 4.21 6.61 -2.33
N TYR A 114 3.82 7.43 -1.37
CA TYR A 114 3.27 6.99 -0.10
C TYR A 114 1.75 7.00 -0.12
N LEU A 115 1.18 5.81 0.03
CA LEU A 115 -0.26 5.53 0.07
C LEU A 115 -0.65 5.19 1.51
N HIS A 116 -1.38 6.10 2.16
CA HIS A 116 -1.68 6.01 3.59
C HIS A 116 -2.84 5.03 3.91
N GLY A 117 -2.99 4.69 5.19
CA GLY A 117 -4.09 3.88 5.74
C GLY A 117 -5.46 4.58 5.76
N ASN A 118 -6.43 4.02 6.48
CA ASN A 118 -7.73 4.65 6.67
C ASN A 118 -7.64 5.89 7.58
N ALA A 119 -8.74 6.67 7.61
CA ALA A 119 -8.88 7.91 8.39
C ALA A 119 -7.77 8.95 8.14
N ALA A 120 -7.80 10.03 8.93
CA ALA A 120 -6.77 11.06 9.00
C ALA A 120 -6.45 11.71 7.64
N ASN A 121 -5.46 12.60 7.58
CA ASN A 121 -4.98 13.19 6.32
C ASN A 121 -3.43 13.18 6.28
N ARG A 122 -2.82 13.62 5.19
CA ARG A 122 -1.35 13.61 5.00
C ARG A 122 -0.58 14.38 6.08
N ALA A 123 -1.23 15.30 6.79
CA ALA A 123 -0.63 16.05 7.90
C ALA A 123 -0.63 15.30 9.25
N ALA A 124 -1.12 14.05 9.31
CA ALA A 124 -1.17 13.29 10.55
C ALA A 124 0.23 13.03 11.13
N PRO A 125 0.48 13.27 12.45
CA PRO A 125 1.83 13.20 13.04
C PRO A 125 2.58 11.88 12.83
N PHE A 126 1.87 10.75 12.83
CA PHE A 126 2.48 9.43 12.59
C PHE A 126 2.92 9.26 11.13
N ARG A 127 2.23 9.90 10.18
CA ARG A 127 2.60 9.92 8.76
C ARG A 127 3.78 10.85 8.52
N ILE A 128 3.79 12.03 9.14
CA ILE A 128 4.95 12.95 9.12
C ILE A 128 6.22 12.23 9.56
N ARG A 129 6.18 11.50 10.68
CA ARG A 129 7.34 10.72 11.15
C ARG A 129 7.80 9.68 10.13
N ALA A 130 6.87 9.00 9.46
CA ALA A 130 7.21 8.06 8.40
C ALA A 130 7.89 8.75 7.21
N TYR A 131 7.35 9.88 6.74
CA TYR A 131 7.93 10.64 5.63
C TYR A 131 9.34 11.15 5.95
N SER A 132 9.50 11.73 7.14
CA SER A 132 10.81 12.21 7.61
C SER A 132 11.81 11.05 7.65
N SER A 133 11.44 9.92 8.26
CA SER A 133 12.34 8.76 8.34
C SER A 133 12.73 8.21 6.95
N LEU A 134 11.76 8.10 6.02
CA LEU A 134 12.02 7.66 4.65
C LEU A 134 12.94 8.63 3.91
N SER A 135 12.60 9.93 3.89
CA SER A 135 13.37 10.96 3.17
C SER A 135 14.80 11.10 3.69
N THR A 136 15.00 10.98 5.01
CA THR A 136 16.29 11.15 5.66
C THR A 136 17.17 9.93 5.57
N ARG A 137 16.63 8.73 5.84
CA ARG A 137 17.46 7.52 5.90
C ARG A 137 17.76 6.93 4.53
N LEU A 138 16.84 7.09 3.58
CA LEU A 138 16.97 6.50 2.24
C LEU A 138 17.44 7.51 1.20
N ALA A 139 17.52 8.81 1.55
CA ALA A 139 17.77 9.89 0.60
C ALA A 139 16.85 9.79 -0.64
N VAL A 140 15.54 9.80 -0.40
CA VAL A 140 14.53 9.67 -1.47
C VAL A 140 13.54 10.83 -1.42
N ASN A 141 12.94 11.14 -2.58
CA ASN A 141 11.74 11.96 -2.64
C ASN A 141 10.58 11.18 -2.03
N VAL A 142 9.66 11.87 -1.36
CA VAL A 142 8.38 11.28 -0.91
C VAL A 142 7.23 12.07 -1.52
N ILE A 143 6.41 11.40 -2.33
CA ILE A 143 5.12 11.93 -2.81
C ILE A 143 4.02 11.32 -1.95
N ALA A 144 3.46 12.12 -1.04
CA ALA A 144 2.35 11.71 -0.17
C ALA A 144 1.04 12.33 -0.68
N ILE A 145 0.08 11.49 -1.05
CA ILE A 145 -1.24 11.93 -1.50
C ILE A 145 -2.29 11.73 -0.41
N ASP A 146 -3.31 12.58 -0.38
CA ASP A 146 -4.59 12.24 0.24
C ASP A 146 -5.52 11.72 -0.87
N TYR A 147 -6.10 10.52 -0.68
CA TYR A 147 -7.06 9.99 -1.66
C TYR A 147 -8.28 10.91 -1.80
N ARG A 148 -9.03 10.75 -2.88
CA ARG A 148 -10.32 11.42 -3.08
C ARG A 148 -11.22 11.28 -1.84
N GLY A 149 -11.76 12.40 -1.38
CA GLY A 149 -12.58 12.51 -0.17
C GLY A 149 -11.82 12.54 1.16
N PHE A 150 -10.49 12.51 1.17
CA PHE A 150 -9.64 12.76 2.34
C PHE A 150 -9.00 14.16 2.27
N GLY A 151 -8.65 14.73 3.43
CA GLY A 151 -7.95 16.00 3.49
C GLY A 151 -8.66 17.11 2.72
N ASP A 152 -7.95 17.74 1.78
CA ASP A 152 -8.44 18.72 0.81
C ASP A 152 -8.72 18.12 -0.58
N SER A 153 -8.70 16.80 -0.74
CA SER A 153 -9.00 16.12 -2.00
C SER A 153 -10.50 16.05 -2.28
N ASP A 154 -10.89 16.26 -3.53
CA ASP A 154 -12.29 16.23 -3.96
C ASP A 154 -12.86 14.81 -4.01
N GLY A 155 -14.18 14.69 -4.21
CA GLY A 155 -14.86 13.42 -4.47
C GLY A 155 -15.08 12.53 -3.25
N ASP A 156 -15.37 11.25 -3.50
CA ASP A 156 -15.60 10.23 -2.49
C ASP A 156 -14.84 8.94 -2.82
N PRO A 157 -14.30 8.24 -1.80
CA PRO A 157 -13.48 7.06 -2.03
C PRO A 157 -14.31 5.87 -2.52
N SER A 158 -13.67 5.09 -3.39
CA SER A 158 -14.07 3.77 -3.85
C SER A 158 -12.80 2.98 -4.18
N GLU A 159 -12.87 1.65 -4.27
CA GLU A 159 -11.70 0.83 -4.63
C GLU A 159 -11.05 1.33 -5.93
N ARG A 160 -11.83 1.46 -7.00
CA ARG A 160 -11.35 1.97 -8.29
C ARG A 160 -10.82 3.40 -8.18
N GLY A 161 -11.52 4.26 -7.44
CA GLY A 161 -11.15 5.66 -7.30
C GLY A 161 -9.80 5.86 -6.64
N VAL A 162 -9.54 5.20 -5.51
CA VAL A 162 -8.24 5.36 -4.82
C VAL A 162 -7.07 4.74 -5.59
N VAL A 163 -7.34 3.74 -6.44
CA VAL A 163 -6.33 3.19 -7.38
C VAL A 163 -6.03 4.20 -8.49
N LEU A 164 -7.04 4.91 -9.01
CA LEU A 164 -6.83 6.03 -9.94
C LEU A 164 -6.02 7.17 -9.32
N ASP A 165 -6.23 7.45 -8.04
CA ASP A 165 -5.47 8.47 -7.31
C ASP A 165 -3.98 8.08 -7.21
N ALA A 166 -3.70 6.83 -6.84
CA ALA A 166 -2.34 6.28 -6.81
C ALA A 166 -1.69 6.27 -8.21
N ARG A 167 -2.46 5.96 -9.24
CA ARG A 167 -2.01 6.01 -10.64
C ARG A 167 -1.61 7.43 -11.06
N ALA A 168 -2.40 8.44 -10.69
CA ALA A 168 -2.08 9.84 -10.99
C ALA A 168 -0.75 10.27 -10.36
N ALA A 169 -0.47 9.82 -9.13
CA ALA A 169 0.83 10.06 -8.49
C ALA A 169 1.99 9.35 -9.22
N PHE A 170 1.78 8.11 -9.65
CA PHE A 170 2.78 7.37 -10.43
C PHE A 170 3.09 8.04 -11.77
N ASP A 171 2.07 8.39 -12.53
CA ASP A 171 2.25 9.06 -13.83
C ASP A 171 2.90 10.44 -13.67
N PHE A 172 2.57 11.19 -12.61
CA PHE A 172 3.24 12.45 -12.28
C PHE A 172 4.74 12.26 -12.05
N VAL A 173 5.13 11.33 -11.16
CA VAL A 173 6.54 11.05 -10.87
C VAL A 173 7.26 10.59 -12.12
N ARG A 174 6.72 9.58 -12.82
CA ARG A 174 7.31 9.00 -14.04
C ARG A 174 7.58 10.06 -15.10
N THR A 175 6.63 10.96 -15.30
CA THR A 175 6.74 12.02 -16.32
C THR A 175 7.76 13.07 -15.93
N ARG A 176 7.78 13.49 -14.66
CA ARG A 176 8.66 14.57 -14.17
C ARG A 176 10.10 14.13 -13.93
N SER A 177 10.30 12.88 -13.51
CA SER A 177 11.64 12.31 -13.32
C SER A 177 12.32 11.88 -14.62
N GLY A 178 11.53 11.55 -15.65
CA GLY A 178 12.05 10.92 -16.87
C GLY A 178 12.32 9.41 -16.74
N HIS A 179 11.98 8.78 -15.60
CA HIS A 179 12.12 7.33 -15.40
C HIS A 179 11.01 6.54 -16.11
N THR A 180 11.01 6.55 -17.45
CA THR A 180 9.90 6.03 -18.27
C THR A 180 9.58 4.54 -18.07
N ASP A 181 10.54 3.75 -17.60
CA ASP A 181 10.40 2.31 -17.32
C ASP A 181 9.99 2.00 -15.85
N GLY A 182 9.68 3.04 -15.07
CA GLY A 182 9.32 2.93 -13.66
C GLY A 182 10.49 2.62 -12.72
N SER A 183 11.73 2.61 -13.22
CA SER A 183 12.93 2.52 -12.38
C SER A 183 13.00 3.71 -11.41
N GLY A 184 13.57 3.50 -10.23
CA GLY A 184 13.64 4.54 -9.19
C GLY A 184 12.30 4.93 -8.55
N ILE A 185 11.16 4.33 -8.94
CA ILE A 185 9.84 4.61 -8.35
C ILE A 185 9.41 3.43 -7.47
N VAL A 186 9.15 3.69 -6.20
CA VAL A 186 8.64 2.71 -5.23
C VAL A 186 7.23 3.09 -4.79
N VAL A 187 6.29 2.16 -4.91
CA VAL A 187 4.92 2.36 -4.39
C VAL A 187 4.87 1.76 -2.99
N PHE A 188 4.72 2.62 -1.98
CA PHE A 188 4.63 2.23 -0.58
C PHE A 188 3.20 2.37 -0.08
N GLY A 189 2.62 1.29 0.41
CA GLY A 189 1.28 1.27 0.99
C GLY A 189 1.27 0.81 2.44
N GLN A 190 0.64 1.60 3.33
CA GLN A 190 0.44 1.24 4.73
C GLN A 190 -1.03 0.93 5.02
N SER A 191 -1.30 -0.17 5.71
CA SER A 191 -2.66 -0.56 6.12
C SER A 191 -3.60 -0.59 4.91
N LEU A 192 -4.70 0.18 4.87
CA LEU A 192 -5.55 0.34 3.68
C LEU A 192 -4.74 0.58 2.38
N GLY A 193 -3.71 1.42 2.45
CA GLY A 193 -2.84 1.74 1.33
C GLY A 193 -2.09 0.53 0.78
N SER A 194 -1.90 -0.56 1.52
CA SER A 194 -1.27 -1.78 1.02
C SER A 194 -2.11 -2.43 -0.10
N GLY A 195 -3.44 -2.45 0.05
CA GLY A 195 -4.33 -2.96 -0.99
C GLY A 195 -4.32 -2.09 -2.25
N VAL A 196 -4.26 -0.76 -2.06
CA VAL A 196 -4.14 0.22 -3.16
C VAL A 196 -2.80 0.06 -3.89
N ALA A 197 -1.70 -0.06 -3.14
CA ALA A 197 -0.36 -0.28 -3.66
C ALA A 197 -0.26 -1.56 -4.51
N ALA A 198 -0.82 -2.66 -4.01
CA ALA A 198 -0.87 -3.91 -4.76
C ALA A 198 -1.71 -3.79 -6.04
N ALA A 199 -2.86 -3.12 -5.97
CA ALA A 199 -3.75 -2.93 -7.12
C ALA A 199 -3.13 -2.06 -8.21
N VAL A 200 -2.61 -0.88 -7.87
CA VAL A 200 -1.97 0.00 -8.86
C VAL A 200 -0.71 -0.62 -9.45
N THR A 201 0.07 -1.35 -8.64
CA THR A 201 1.25 -2.08 -9.14
C THR A 201 0.86 -3.17 -10.13
N HIS A 202 -0.24 -3.88 -9.88
CA HIS A 202 -0.76 -4.89 -10.80
C HIS A 202 -1.21 -4.27 -12.13
N GLU A 203 -2.01 -3.19 -12.10
CA GLU A 203 -2.43 -2.46 -13.31
C GLU A 203 -1.22 -1.93 -14.11
N LEU A 204 -0.20 -1.41 -13.42
CA LEU A 204 1.03 -0.91 -14.06
C LEU A 204 1.90 -2.03 -14.62
N HIS A 205 1.96 -3.17 -13.94
CA HIS A 205 2.72 -4.33 -14.40
C HIS A 205 2.09 -4.90 -15.67
N GLU A 206 0.77 -5.09 -15.70
CA GLU A 206 0.02 -5.50 -16.91
C GLU A 206 0.31 -4.61 -18.13
N GLN A 207 0.47 -3.31 -17.89
CA GLN A 207 0.75 -2.31 -18.92
C GLN A 207 2.24 -2.25 -19.31
N GLY A 208 3.09 -3.09 -18.74
CA GLY A 208 4.53 -3.16 -19.04
C GLY A 208 5.36 -2.02 -18.41
N THR A 209 4.79 -1.24 -17.49
CA THR A 209 5.50 -0.16 -16.79
C THR A 209 5.43 -0.31 -15.26
N PRO A 210 5.85 -1.45 -14.69
CA PRO A 210 5.79 -1.65 -13.24
C PRO A 210 6.72 -0.70 -12.50
N PRO A 211 6.43 -0.33 -11.24
CA PRO A 211 7.39 0.36 -10.38
C PRO A 211 8.66 -0.49 -10.14
N GLN A 212 9.71 0.12 -9.62
CA GLN A 212 10.89 -0.59 -9.12
C GLN A 212 10.51 -1.60 -8.04
N ALA A 213 9.68 -1.16 -7.08
CA ALA A 213 9.22 -2.00 -5.99
C ALA A 213 7.80 -1.62 -5.53
N VAL A 214 7.10 -2.60 -4.98
CA VAL A 214 5.91 -2.40 -4.16
C VAL A 214 6.23 -2.78 -2.71
N VAL A 215 5.94 -1.89 -1.77
CA VAL A 215 6.13 -2.11 -0.34
C VAL A 215 4.77 -2.12 0.35
N LEU A 216 4.47 -3.19 1.07
CA LEU A 216 3.23 -3.41 1.79
C LEU A 216 3.52 -3.44 3.29
N MET A 217 3.25 -2.34 4.00
CA MET A 217 3.42 -2.23 5.44
C MET A 217 2.09 -2.49 6.17
N ALA A 218 2.13 -3.30 7.23
CA ALA A 218 0.93 -3.67 8.01
C ALA A 218 -0.21 -4.17 7.09
N ALA A 219 0.16 -5.04 6.14
CA ALA A 219 -0.70 -5.41 5.03
C ALA A 219 -1.79 -6.40 5.46
N TYR A 220 -2.95 -6.31 4.80
CA TYR A 220 -4.03 -7.28 4.92
C TYR A 220 -4.16 -8.14 3.66
N SER A 221 -4.65 -9.37 3.84
CA SER A 221 -4.90 -10.32 2.74
C SER A 221 -6.10 -9.91 1.89
N SER A 222 -7.23 -9.59 2.52
CA SER A 222 -8.42 -9.02 1.89
C SER A 222 -9.26 -8.23 2.89
N ILE A 223 -10.12 -7.32 2.43
CA ILE A 223 -11.03 -6.59 3.33
C ILE A 223 -11.97 -7.55 4.06
N ASN A 224 -12.40 -8.62 3.39
CA ASN A 224 -13.20 -9.66 4.02
C ASN A 224 -12.47 -10.28 5.23
N ALA A 225 -11.18 -10.63 5.08
CA ALA A 225 -10.40 -11.23 6.15
C ALA A 225 -10.24 -10.29 7.36
N VAL A 226 -10.11 -8.98 7.12
CA VAL A 226 -10.05 -7.97 8.18
C VAL A 226 -11.40 -7.85 8.89
N ILE A 227 -12.50 -7.62 8.15
CA ILE A 227 -13.83 -7.40 8.76
C ILE A 227 -14.32 -8.66 9.49
N SER A 228 -14.03 -9.86 8.96
CA SER A 228 -14.38 -11.15 9.59
C SER A 228 -13.78 -11.36 10.98
N ASN A 229 -12.68 -10.68 11.28
CA ASN A 229 -11.96 -10.74 12.55
C ASN A 229 -11.95 -9.40 13.30
N PHE A 230 -12.58 -8.35 12.76
CA PHE A 230 -12.56 -7.02 13.32
C PHE A 230 -13.35 -6.96 14.64
N ARG A 231 -12.78 -6.29 15.64
CA ARG A 231 -13.38 -6.10 16.96
C ARG A 231 -13.50 -4.61 17.27
N ILE A 232 -14.71 -4.13 17.50
CA ILE A 232 -14.93 -2.75 17.96
C ILE A 232 -14.30 -2.62 19.35
N ALA A 233 -13.40 -1.63 19.49
CA ALA A 233 -12.62 -1.37 20.71
C ALA A 233 -11.86 -2.60 21.24
N GLY A 234 -11.46 -3.54 20.36
CA GLY A 234 -10.79 -4.79 20.74
C GLY A 234 -11.68 -5.83 21.43
N LEU A 235 -12.91 -5.46 21.79
CA LEU A 235 -13.78 -6.27 22.65
C LEU A 235 -14.86 -7.00 21.84
N LEU A 236 -15.60 -6.27 21.00
CA LEU A 236 -16.83 -6.75 20.36
C LEU A 236 -16.59 -7.19 18.91
N PRO A 237 -16.55 -8.50 18.60
CA PRO A 237 -16.37 -8.98 17.23
C PRO A 237 -17.58 -8.61 16.35
N VAL A 238 -17.34 -7.84 15.29
CA VAL A 238 -18.42 -7.25 14.48
C VAL A 238 -19.24 -8.30 13.76
N LEU A 239 -18.62 -9.30 13.14
CA LEU A 239 -19.34 -10.31 12.36
C LEU A 239 -19.56 -11.63 13.09
N ALA A 240 -19.23 -11.75 14.39
CA ALA A 240 -19.33 -13.03 15.09
C ALA A 240 -20.75 -13.63 15.11
N PRO A 241 -21.83 -12.88 15.35
CA PRO A 241 -23.18 -13.44 15.34
C PRO A 241 -23.61 -13.92 13.95
N LEU A 242 -23.07 -13.35 12.87
CA LEU A 242 -23.32 -13.84 11.51
C LEU A 242 -22.70 -15.22 11.27
N LYS A 243 -21.64 -15.60 12.00
CA LYS A 243 -21.07 -16.96 11.91
C LYS A 243 -22.04 -18.05 12.38
N LEU A 244 -23.05 -17.70 13.18
CA LEU A 244 -24.08 -18.63 13.67
C LEU A 244 -25.19 -18.88 12.64
N ILE A 245 -25.27 -18.06 11.58
CA ILE A 245 -26.32 -18.14 10.56
C ILE A 245 -25.72 -18.81 9.30
N PRO A 246 -26.18 -20.03 8.94
CA PRO A 246 -25.71 -20.71 7.73
C PRO A 246 -25.93 -19.83 6.48
N GLY A 247 -24.87 -19.65 5.67
CA GLY A 247 -24.92 -18.85 4.45
C GLY A 247 -24.79 -17.33 4.63
N ALA A 248 -24.80 -16.80 5.86
CA ALA A 248 -24.64 -15.35 6.07
C ALA A 248 -23.26 -14.83 5.63
N GLN A 249 -22.21 -15.65 5.72
CA GLN A 249 -20.89 -15.32 5.19
C GLN A 249 -20.91 -15.07 3.68
N HIS A 250 -21.64 -15.90 2.93
CA HIS A 250 -21.82 -15.73 1.50
C HIS A 250 -22.57 -14.43 1.16
N LEU A 251 -23.53 -14.02 2.00
CA LEU A 251 -24.20 -12.72 1.84
C LEU A 251 -23.23 -11.56 2.07
N VAL A 252 -22.37 -11.64 3.09
CA VAL A 252 -21.33 -10.61 3.34
C VAL A 252 -20.40 -10.49 2.14
N GLU A 253 -19.90 -11.61 1.61
CA GLU A 253 -19.05 -11.62 0.41
C GLU A 253 -19.78 -11.07 -0.83
N LYS A 254 -21.04 -11.47 -1.04
CA LYS A 254 -21.84 -11.06 -2.19
C LYS A 254 -22.16 -9.56 -2.20
N TYR A 255 -22.46 -8.98 -1.04
CA TYR A 255 -22.83 -7.56 -0.93
C TYR A 255 -21.68 -6.65 -0.52
N GLN A 256 -20.46 -7.18 -0.39
CA GLN A 256 -19.27 -6.38 -0.15
C GLN A 256 -18.84 -5.67 -1.44
N VAL A 257 -18.92 -4.33 -1.42
CA VAL A 257 -18.61 -3.50 -2.59
C VAL A 257 -17.11 -3.34 -2.82
N THR A 258 -16.35 -3.15 -1.74
CA THR A 258 -14.89 -2.99 -1.79
C THR A 258 -14.21 -4.23 -1.23
N LYS A 259 -13.36 -4.85 -2.03
CA LYS A 259 -12.78 -6.17 -1.76
C LYS A 259 -11.29 -6.07 -1.45
N PHE A 260 -10.53 -5.29 -2.23
CA PHE A 260 -9.06 -5.29 -2.26
C PHE A 260 -8.48 -6.69 -2.05
N ALA A 261 -8.61 -7.55 -3.05
CA ALA A 261 -8.10 -8.92 -3.03
C ALA A 261 -6.57 -8.96 -3.20
N THR A 262 -5.85 -8.46 -2.20
CA THR A 262 -4.37 -8.36 -2.19
C THR A 262 -3.73 -9.73 -2.33
N ASP A 263 -4.29 -10.74 -1.66
CA ASP A 263 -3.90 -12.14 -1.74
C ASP A 263 -4.01 -12.75 -3.14
N GLN A 264 -4.90 -12.23 -3.99
CA GLN A 264 -5.06 -12.66 -5.37
C GLN A 264 -4.19 -11.84 -6.34
N ARG A 265 -4.05 -10.53 -6.10
CA ARG A 265 -3.28 -9.62 -6.97
C ARG A 265 -1.77 -9.75 -6.80
N LEU A 266 -1.31 -9.91 -5.56
CA LEU A 266 0.12 -9.90 -5.27
C LEU A 266 0.87 -11.08 -5.92
N PRO A 267 0.36 -12.33 -5.88
CA PRO A 267 1.01 -13.45 -6.56
C PRO A 267 1.03 -13.34 -8.08
N ARG A 268 0.05 -12.65 -8.68
CA ARG A 268 0.03 -12.40 -10.13
C ARG A 268 1.22 -11.56 -10.61
N LEU A 269 1.86 -10.79 -9.73
CA LEU A 269 3.11 -10.09 -10.07
C LEU A 269 4.30 -11.03 -10.34
N LEU A 270 4.17 -12.33 -10.05
CA LEU A 270 5.18 -13.34 -10.40
C LEU A 270 5.02 -13.84 -11.84
N LEU A 271 3.85 -13.64 -12.45
CA LEU A 271 3.55 -14.14 -13.79
C LEU A 271 4.38 -13.43 -14.86
N PRO A 272 4.78 -14.13 -15.93
CA PRO A 272 5.18 -13.48 -17.17
C PRO A 272 4.06 -12.57 -17.70
N LEU A 273 4.40 -11.45 -18.35
CA LEU A 273 3.39 -10.51 -18.86
C LEU A 273 2.31 -11.13 -19.74
N PRO A 274 2.62 -12.03 -20.70
CA PRO A 274 1.58 -12.63 -21.54
C PRO A 274 0.54 -13.41 -20.72
N ASP A 275 1.00 -14.15 -19.71
CA ASP A 275 0.15 -14.94 -18.82
C ASP A 275 -0.67 -14.03 -17.89
N LEU A 276 -0.08 -12.93 -17.44
CA LEU A 276 -0.76 -11.92 -16.66
C LEU A 276 -1.89 -11.26 -17.45
N GLN A 277 -1.63 -10.84 -18.70
CA GLN A 277 -2.62 -10.23 -19.59
C GLN A 277 -3.75 -11.22 -19.97
N ALA A 278 -3.42 -12.51 -20.14
CA ALA A 278 -4.40 -13.56 -20.38
C ALA A 278 -5.30 -13.79 -19.14
N ALA A 279 -4.71 -13.91 -17.95
CA ALA A 279 -5.45 -14.11 -16.70
C ALA A 279 -6.43 -12.96 -16.40
N VAL A 280 -6.10 -11.74 -16.83
CA VAL A 280 -6.96 -10.56 -16.67
C VAL A 280 -8.13 -10.58 -17.66
N SER A 281 -7.85 -10.96 -18.91
CA SER A 281 -8.86 -11.09 -19.96
C SER A 281 -9.94 -12.12 -19.61
N GLU A 282 -9.57 -13.22 -18.96
CA GLU A 282 -10.53 -14.21 -18.43
C GLU A 282 -11.40 -13.61 -17.31
N THR A 283 -10.80 -12.88 -16.36
CA THR A 283 -11.57 -12.24 -15.28
C THR A 283 -12.48 -11.08 -15.74
N ALA A 284 -12.11 -10.39 -16.81
CA ALA A 284 -12.91 -9.30 -17.38
C ALA A 284 -14.17 -9.80 -18.12
N SER A 285 -14.26 -11.09 -18.47
CA SER A 285 -15.44 -11.66 -19.11
C SER A 285 -16.62 -11.89 -18.15
N ASP A 286 -16.38 -11.83 -16.84
CA ASP A 286 -17.40 -11.95 -15.78
C ASP A 286 -17.89 -10.59 -15.23
N GLU A 287 -17.22 -9.47 -15.55
CA GLU A 287 -17.65 -8.11 -15.21
C GLU A 287 -18.04 -7.34 -16.48
N GLY A 288 -19.30 -6.91 -16.59
CA GLY A 288 -19.87 -6.26 -17.78
C GLY A 288 -19.08 -5.05 -18.33
N PRO A 289 -19.42 -4.59 -19.55
CA PRO A 289 -18.46 -4.00 -20.48
C PRO A 289 -17.83 -2.69 -19.97
N SER A 290 -16.53 -2.73 -19.71
CA SER A 290 -15.70 -1.53 -19.63
C SER A 290 -15.23 -1.16 -21.04
N LYS A 291 -15.49 0.09 -21.45
CA LYS A 291 -15.03 0.60 -22.74
C LYS A 291 -13.51 0.77 -22.71
N GLY A 292 -12.80 -0.10 -23.42
CA GLY A 292 -11.37 0.02 -23.70
C GLY A 292 -11.06 1.27 -24.53
N VAL A 293 -10.00 1.97 -24.13
CA VAL A 293 -9.41 3.09 -24.88
C VAL A 293 -8.26 2.53 -25.72
N GLY A 294 -8.37 2.73 -27.04
CA GLY A 294 -7.28 2.99 -27.99
C GLY A 294 -6.11 2.02 -28.07
N SER A 295 -6.15 1.13 -29.05
CA SER A 295 -5.03 0.33 -29.56
C SER A 295 -3.88 1.22 -30.06
N GLY A 296 -2.68 0.99 -29.55
CA GLY A 296 -1.41 1.53 -30.03
C GLY A 296 -0.55 0.43 -30.66
N ASP A 297 0.14 0.81 -31.72
CA ASP A 297 0.78 0.02 -32.77
C ASP A 297 1.76 -1.09 -32.32
N GLY A 298 1.81 -2.15 -33.13
CA GLY A 298 2.62 -3.34 -32.88
C GLY A 298 4.08 -3.14 -33.28
N SER A 299 4.97 -3.34 -32.33
CA SER A 299 6.35 -3.73 -32.60
C SER A 299 6.65 -5.02 -31.87
N GLU A 300 6.73 -6.12 -32.62
CA GLU A 300 7.29 -7.40 -32.17
C GLU A 300 8.77 -7.21 -31.83
N GLY A 301 9.03 -6.86 -30.58
CA GLY A 301 10.35 -6.92 -29.95
C GLY A 301 10.25 -7.82 -28.73
N SER A 302 11.19 -8.75 -28.56
CA SER A 302 11.33 -9.60 -27.39
C SER A 302 11.31 -8.76 -26.08
N THR A 303 10.18 -8.69 -25.38
CA THR A 303 10.04 -7.87 -24.16
C THR A 303 9.92 -8.74 -22.91
N THR A 304 11.06 -9.13 -22.33
CA THR A 304 11.09 -9.53 -20.92
C THR A 304 10.85 -8.28 -20.08
N SER A 305 9.60 -7.94 -19.79
CA SER A 305 9.30 -6.83 -18.88
C SER A 305 9.88 -7.10 -17.51
N ARG A 306 10.54 -6.08 -16.96
CA ARG A 306 11.06 -6.08 -15.59
C ARG A 306 9.91 -6.40 -14.61
N LYS A 307 10.14 -7.26 -13.62
CA LYS A 307 9.21 -7.48 -12.51
C LYS A 307 9.53 -6.50 -11.36
N PRO A 308 8.54 -6.01 -10.59
CA PRO A 308 8.80 -5.20 -9.41
C PRO A 308 9.37 -6.06 -8.27
N HIS A 309 10.22 -5.49 -7.42
CA HIS A 309 10.48 -6.09 -6.11
C HIS A 309 9.20 -6.06 -5.26
N ILE A 310 8.94 -7.13 -4.53
CA ILE A 310 7.81 -7.22 -3.60
C ILE A 310 8.36 -7.22 -2.19
N VAL A 311 7.98 -6.23 -1.39
CA VAL A 311 8.41 -6.11 0.01
C VAL A 311 7.19 -6.12 0.91
N ILE A 312 7.12 -7.06 1.84
CA ILE A 312 6.11 -7.10 2.90
C ILE A 312 6.81 -6.75 4.21
N LEU A 313 6.36 -5.72 4.90
CA LEU A 313 6.91 -5.29 6.19
C LEU A 313 5.81 -5.33 7.25
N HIS A 314 6.04 -6.04 8.36
CA HIS A 314 5.04 -6.18 9.41
C HIS A 314 5.68 -6.31 10.78
N ALA A 315 5.16 -5.58 11.77
CA ALA A 315 5.61 -5.66 13.16
C ALA A 315 4.77 -6.66 13.97
N ASP A 316 5.42 -7.52 14.76
CA ASP A 316 4.73 -8.52 15.58
C ASP A 316 3.79 -7.93 16.64
N ASP A 317 4.08 -6.71 17.10
CA ASP A 317 3.28 -5.96 18.05
C ASP A 317 2.22 -5.05 17.40
N ASP A 318 1.87 -5.29 16.13
CA ASP A 318 0.71 -4.63 15.48
C ASP A 318 -0.61 -5.11 16.12
N ALA A 319 -1.22 -4.20 16.90
CA ALA A 319 -2.48 -4.44 17.59
C ALA A 319 -3.73 -4.24 16.71
N ILE A 320 -3.58 -3.73 15.48
CA ILE A 320 -4.68 -3.37 14.58
C ILE A 320 -4.85 -4.42 13.49
N ILE A 321 -3.78 -4.76 12.78
CA ILE A 321 -3.77 -5.82 11.76
C ILE A 321 -2.76 -6.87 12.20
N PRO A 322 -3.18 -8.09 12.58
CA PRO A 322 -2.25 -9.11 13.01
C PRO A 322 -1.28 -9.55 11.90
N VAL A 323 -0.04 -9.86 12.28
CA VAL A 323 1.03 -10.35 11.39
C VAL A 323 0.66 -11.60 10.58
N SER A 324 -0.34 -12.36 11.02
CA SER A 324 -0.89 -13.50 10.29
C SER A 324 -1.38 -13.13 8.88
N HIS A 325 -1.88 -11.90 8.68
CA HIS A 325 -2.29 -11.45 7.35
C HIS A 325 -1.10 -11.33 6.38
N SER A 326 0.01 -10.76 6.81
CA SER A 326 1.24 -10.71 6.00
C SER A 326 1.83 -12.10 5.77
N ARG A 327 1.67 -13.02 6.73
CA ARG A 327 2.04 -14.43 6.53
C ARG A 327 1.21 -15.08 5.41
N VAL A 328 -0.10 -14.87 5.38
CA VAL A 328 -0.96 -15.36 4.29
C VAL A 328 -0.50 -14.83 2.92
N LEU A 329 -0.14 -13.55 2.85
CA LEU A 329 0.40 -12.96 1.61
C LEU A 329 1.74 -13.60 1.20
N TRP A 330 2.64 -13.83 2.16
CA TRP A 330 3.91 -14.51 1.91
C TRP A 330 3.71 -15.94 1.42
N ASP A 331 2.84 -16.71 2.07
CA ASP A 331 2.54 -18.09 1.72
C ASP A 331 1.87 -18.19 0.33
N ALA A 332 1.04 -17.21 -0.04
CA ALA A 332 0.47 -17.08 -1.38
C ALA A 332 1.55 -16.85 -2.45
N LEU A 333 2.56 -16.02 -2.17
CA LEU A 333 3.70 -15.81 -3.07
C LEU A 333 4.54 -17.09 -3.26
N VAL A 334 4.83 -17.79 -2.15
CA VAL A 334 5.58 -19.05 -2.20
C VAL A 334 4.81 -20.13 -2.97
N SER A 335 3.50 -20.20 -2.75
CA SER A 335 2.61 -21.16 -3.41
C SER A 335 2.49 -20.89 -4.91
N SER A 336 2.29 -19.63 -5.31
CA SER A 336 2.27 -19.24 -6.72
C SER A 336 3.62 -19.50 -7.41
N HIS A 337 4.74 -19.15 -6.78
CA HIS A 337 6.06 -19.50 -7.30
C HIS A 337 6.20 -21.02 -7.51
N THR A 338 5.75 -21.82 -6.54
CA THR A 338 5.78 -23.29 -6.62
C THR A 338 4.94 -23.82 -7.78
N GLN A 339 3.76 -23.27 -7.98
CA GLN A 339 2.86 -23.64 -9.07
C GLN A 339 3.47 -23.30 -10.44
N HIS A 340 4.10 -22.13 -10.58
CA HIS A 340 4.68 -21.69 -11.85
C HIS A 340 5.99 -22.39 -12.22
N HIS A 341 6.84 -22.67 -11.23
CA HIS A 341 8.18 -23.23 -11.47
C HIS A 341 8.29 -24.73 -11.15
N GLY A 342 7.21 -25.36 -10.67
CA GLY A 342 7.17 -26.79 -10.33
C GLY A 342 7.93 -27.18 -9.07
N ALA A 343 8.54 -26.21 -8.37
CA ALA A 343 9.27 -26.42 -7.12
C ALA A 343 9.21 -25.18 -6.22
N PRO A 344 9.25 -25.37 -4.88
CA PRO A 344 9.26 -24.25 -3.95
C PRO A 344 10.52 -23.38 -4.11
N PRO A 345 10.41 -22.06 -3.92
CA PRO A 345 11.55 -21.16 -4.01
C PRO A 345 12.58 -21.45 -2.91
N ALA A 346 13.86 -21.22 -3.23
CA ALA A 346 14.94 -21.27 -2.25
C ALA A 346 14.91 -20.03 -1.33
N VAL A 347 14.10 -20.09 -0.28
CA VAL A 347 13.97 -19.00 0.70
C VAL A 347 15.22 -18.89 1.56
N ARG A 348 15.85 -17.70 1.55
CA ARG A 348 16.93 -17.33 2.46
C ARG A 348 16.35 -16.57 3.65
N THR A 349 16.68 -17.01 4.85
CA THR A 349 16.26 -16.34 6.09
C THR A 349 17.47 -15.71 6.77
N ARG A 350 17.34 -14.45 7.17
CA ARG A 350 18.31 -13.73 8.00
C ARG A 350 17.63 -13.23 9.26
N THR A 351 18.14 -13.66 10.41
CA THR A 351 17.73 -13.14 11.71
C THR A 351 18.63 -11.97 12.11
N ILE A 352 18.02 -10.84 12.44
CA ILE A 352 18.68 -9.68 13.02
C ILE A 352 18.34 -9.72 14.50
N GLU A 353 19.35 -10.02 15.32
CA GLU A 353 19.19 -10.25 16.75
C GLU A 353 18.38 -9.12 17.40
N ARG A 354 17.35 -9.50 18.16
CA ARG A 354 16.47 -8.58 18.91
C ARG A 354 15.69 -7.57 18.04
N PHE A 355 15.66 -7.73 16.72
CA PHE A 355 15.02 -6.74 15.85
C PHE A 355 14.06 -7.36 14.83
N ALA A 356 14.52 -8.25 13.95
CA ALA A 356 13.71 -8.70 12.83
C ALA A 356 14.14 -10.06 12.26
N GLU A 357 13.20 -10.72 11.59
CA GLU A 357 13.44 -11.84 10.69
C GLU A 357 13.18 -11.37 9.25
N VAL A 358 14.13 -11.63 8.35
CA VAL A 358 14.03 -11.26 6.94
C VAL A 358 14.07 -12.52 6.10
N HIS A 359 12.98 -12.82 5.41
CA HIS A 359 12.85 -13.93 4.47
C HIS A 359 12.90 -13.39 3.04
N GLN A 360 13.67 -13.99 2.15
CA GLN A 360 13.82 -13.52 0.78
C GLN A 360 13.96 -14.68 -0.21
N PHE A 361 13.31 -14.56 -1.37
CA PHE A 361 13.58 -15.41 -2.53
C PHE A 361 13.53 -14.59 -3.83
N HIS A 362 14.16 -15.12 -4.89
CA HIS A 362 14.11 -14.53 -6.23
C HIS A 362 12.82 -14.93 -6.93
N LEU A 363 12.15 -13.99 -7.59
CA LEU A 363 10.88 -14.28 -8.28
C LEU A 363 11.06 -15.23 -9.46
N ASP A 364 12.23 -15.20 -10.10
CA ASP A 364 12.62 -16.12 -11.17
C ASP A 364 13.75 -17.04 -10.69
N PRO A 365 13.77 -18.33 -11.10
CA PRO A 365 14.85 -19.26 -10.77
C PRO A 365 16.21 -18.76 -11.28
N ILE A 366 17.23 -18.80 -10.42
CA ILE A 366 18.61 -18.49 -10.84
C ILE A 366 19.18 -19.72 -11.56
N PRO A 367 19.68 -19.60 -12.81
CA PRO A 367 20.28 -20.72 -13.51
C PRO A 367 21.51 -21.25 -12.76
N PRO A 368 21.74 -22.58 -12.73
CA PRO A 368 22.87 -23.17 -12.02
C PRO A 368 24.24 -22.71 -12.55
N SER A 369 24.33 -22.23 -13.79
CA SER A 369 25.56 -21.69 -14.41
C SER A 369 26.07 -20.39 -13.79
N PHE A 370 25.27 -19.68 -12.98
CA PHE A 370 25.67 -18.47 -12.27
C PHE A 370 26.19 -18.74 -10.84
N SER A 371 26.26 -20.02 -10.43
CA SER A 371 26.62 -20.40 -9.06
C SER A 371 28.12 -20.59 -8.82
N SER A 372 28.97 -20.46 -9.85
CA SER A 372 30.42 -20.61 -9.72
C SER A 372 31.20 -19.48 -10.42
N SER A 373 32.02 -18.78 -9.66
CA SER A 373 33.05 -17.80 -10.07
C SER A 373 32.58 -16.45 -10.63
N SER A 374 32.45 -15.44 -9.77
CA SER A 374 33.28 -14.23 -9.79
C SER A 374 32.75 -13.19 -8.79
N SER A 375 33.64 -12.72 -7.93
CA SER A 375 33.45 -11.53 -7.09
C SER A 375 33.58 -10.27 -7.95
N SER A 376 32.64 -10.06 -8.87
CA SER A 376 32.51 -8.79 -9.60
C SER A 376 31.13 -8.20 -9.33
N ASN A 377 31.11 -6.90 -9.03
CA ASN A 377 29.96 -6.08 -8.62
C ASN A 377 28.92 -5.90 -9.75
N GLY A 378 28.35 -6.97 -10.28
CA GLY A 378 27.30 -6.93 -11.28
C GLY A 378 26.24 -8.00 -11.04
N ASP A 379 24.98 -7.59 -10.91
CA ASP A 379 23.85 -8.28 -11.51
C ASP A 379 23.65 -9.78 -11.21
N ALA A 380 23.32 -10.11 -9.97
CA ALA A 380 22.32 -11.16 -9.74
C ALA A 380 20.91 -10.53 -9.82
N THR A 381 20.57 -10.00 -11.01
CA THR A 381 19.50 -9.03 -11.38
C THR A 381 18.08 -9.59 -11.46
N GLY A 382 17.70 -10.46 -10.53
CA GLY A 382 16.31 -10.90 -10.42
C GLY A 382 15.49 -10.00 -9.49
N ALA A 383 14.25 -9.69 -9.86
CA ALA A 383 13.25 -9.21 -8.92
C ALA A 383 13.10 -10.20 -7.74
N LYS A 384 12.75 -9.70 -6.56
CA LYS A 384 12.73 -10.50 -5.32
C LYS A 384 11.46 -10.25 -4.53
N ALA A 385 10.98 -11.30 -3.87
CA ALA A 385 10.05 -11.17 -2.77
C ALA A 385 10.83 -11.15 -1.45
N THR A 386 10.56 -10.16 -0.60
CA THR A 386 11.16 -10.02 0.72
C THR A 386 10.06 -9.83 1.76
N TYR A 387 10.04 -10.67 2.79
CA TYR A 387 9.20 -10.50 3.96
C TYR A 387 10.05 -10.13 5.17
N ILE A 388 9.84 -8.92 5.67
CA ILE A 388 10.51 -8.33 6.83
C ILE A 388 9.51 -8.35 7.99
N ARG A 389 9.77 -9.21 8.97
CA ARG A 389 9.00 -9.32 10.20
C ARG A 389 9.79 -8.68 11.33
N THR A 390 9.36 -7.53 11.83
CA THR A 390 10.02 -6.86 12.97
C THR A 390 9.36 -7.27 14.28
N LEU A 391 10.13 -7.28 15.37
CA LEU A 391 9.57 -7.53 16.71
C LEU A 391 8.74 -6.34 17.22
N HIS A 392 9.13 -5.13 16.79
CA HIS A 392 8.57 -3.87 17.26
C HIS A 392 8.29 -2.90 16.10
N GLY A 393 7.29 -2.04 16.30
CA GLY A 393 6.89 -0.98 15.37
C GLY A 393 5.38 -0.72 15.36
N GLY A 394 4.57 -1.65 15.86
CA GLY A 394 3.12 -1.53 15.83
C GLY A 394 2.56 -1.22 14.43
N HIS A 395 1.39 -0.60 14.39
CA HIS A 395 0.67 -0.32 13.15
C HIS A 395 1.16 0.94 12.41
N ASP A 396 1.45 2.01 13.18
CA ASP A 396 1.68 3.37 12.66
C ASP A 396 3.10 3.88 12.98
N HIS A 397 4.03 3.00 13.35
CA HIS A 397 5.40 3.40 13.66
C HIS A 397 6.44 2.61 12.85
N LEU A 398 6.93 3.26 11.80
CA LEU A 398 8.04 2.78 10.99
C LEU A 398 9.36 3.07 11.73
N THR A 399 9.91 2.05 12.38
CA THR A 399 11.20 2.18 13.08
C THR A 399 12.34 2.41 12.10
N GLU A 400 13.39 3.10 12.54
CA GLU A 400 14.56 3.39 11.70
C GLU A 400 15.21 2.14 11.10
N GLY A 401 15.36 1.09 11.90
CA GLY A 401 15.88 -0.19 11.42
C GLY A 401 14.98 -0.83 10.36
N ALA A 402 13.67 -0.63 10.45
CA ALA A 402 12.72 -1.16 9.46
C ALA A 402 12.83 -0.39 8.14
N VAL A 403 13.08 0.92 8.20
CA VAL A 403 13.40 1.73 7.01
C VAL A 403 14.65 1.22 6.33
N ASP A 404 15.70 0.89 7.07
CA ASP A 404 16.94 0.37 6.48
C ASP A 404 16.72 -0.99 5.80
N GLN A 405 15.97 -1.90 6.43
CA GLN A 405 15.63 -3.20 5.83
C GLN A 405 14.77 -3.04 4.58
N LEU A 406 13.80 -2.13 4.61
CA LEU A 406 12.97 -1.78 3.47
C LEU A 406 13.82 -1.22 2.33
N GLY A 407 14.73 -0.29 2.62
CA GLY A 407 15.61 0.31 1.62
C GLY A 407 16.49 -0.72 0.92
N LEU A 408 17.03 -1.69 1.66
CA LEU A 408 17.79 -2.81 1.09
C LEU A 408 16.91 -3.74 0.24
N ALA A 409 15.68 -4.00 0.67
CA ALA A 409 14.75 -4.91 -0.02
C ALA A 409 14.17 -4.31 -1.30
N ALA A 410 13.90 -3.01 -1.30
CA ALA A 410 13.36 -2.26 -2.44
C ALA A 410 14.44 -1.79 -3.43
N GLY A 411 15.73 -2.01 -3.13
CA GLY A 411 16.84 -1.57 -3.98
C GLY A 411 17.10 -0.06 -3.93
N LEU A 412 16.79 0.59 -2.82
CA LEU A 412 17.04 2.02 -2.57
C LEU A 412 18.38 2.28 -1.86
N LEU A 413 18.88 1.29 -1.11
CA LEU A 413 20.19 1.37 -0.45
C LEU A 413 21.18 0.41 -1.11
N PRO A 414 22.46 0.79 -1.24
CA PRO A 414 23.50 -0.11 -1.71
C PRO A 414 23.68 -1.26 -0.71
N ARG A 415 23.91 -2.48 -1.22
CA ARG A 415 24.34 -3.60 -0.38
C ARG A 415 25.79 -3.31 0.04
N ARG A 416 26.02 -3.08 1.34
CA ARG A 416 27.39 -3.01 1.87
C ARG A 416 28.04 -4.39 1.64
N ALA A 417 29.21 -4.37 1.00
CA ALA A 417 29.99 -5.54 0.63
C ALA A 417 30.50 -6.32 1.86
#